data_AF-A0A225V2L1-F1
#
_entry.id   AF-A0A225V2L1-F1
#
_cell.length_a   1.000
_cell.length_b   1.000
_cell.length_c   1.000
_cell.angle_alpha   90.00
_cell.angle_beta   90.00
_cell.angle_gamma   90.00
#
_symmetry.space_group_name_H-M   'P 1'
#
loop_
_entity.id
_entity.type
_entity.pdbx_description
1 polymer ?
#
loop_
_entity_poly.entity_id
_entity_poly.type
_entity_poly.pdbx_seq_one_letter_code
_entity_poly.pdbx_strand_id
1 'polypeptide(L)'
;MWIMEHIAGVDVVLGTDFMIPAGVRLDLFHGTARLPDEVTVPLLKSADDEPYEAQVVGGPTEDLYIPRGERPEFRLPRERPSRATHELWIRRIRQMVPGKPVRVRLTNVSDGTARCYKHSSVVLWIPKRELPREMGYVRLDSSKYNEWQVLAYAEGRDDTLLRKEKELYQCWLTEQPPAVERQEYTTRRAS
;
A
#
# COMPACT_ATOMS: atom_id res chain seq x y z
N MET A 1 -25.57 -12.44 -9.18
CA MET A 1 -24.42 -13.19 -9.72
C MET A 1 -24.99 -14.27 -10.63
N TRP A 2 -24.89 -14.09 -11.94
CA TRP A 2 -25.28 -15.10 -12.91
C TRP A 2 -23.99 -15.79 -13.35
N ILE A 3 -23.83 -17.06 -12.98
CA ILE A 3 -22.73 -17.90 -13.46
C ILE A 3 -23.27 -18.61 -14.70
N MET A 4 -22.72 -18.28 -15.86
CA MET A 4 -23.06 -18.93 -17.12
C MET A 4 -21.93 -19.90 -17.48
N GLU A 5 -22.23 -21.05 -18.09
CA GLU A 5 -21.18 -21.90 -18.67
C GLU A 5 -20.63 -21.21 -19.92
N HIS A 6 -19.33 -20.91 -19.91
CA HIS A 6 -18.68 -20.11 -20.95
C HIS A 6 -18.04 -21.00 -22.04
N ILE A 7 -18.36 -20.70 -23.30
CA ILE A 7 -17.69 -21.23 -24.49
C ILE A 7 -16.37 -20.45 -24.68
N ALA A 8 -15.25 -21.16 -24.76
CA ALA A 8 -13.90 -20.76 -25.18
C ALA A 8 -13.32 -19.44 -24.61
N GLY A 9 -12.52 -19.54 -23.53
CA GLY A 9 -11.48 -18.54 -23.20
C GLY A 9 -11.87 -17.39 -22.27
N VAL A 10 -13.02 -17.46 -21.59
CA VAL A 10 -13.47 -16.42 -20.64
C VAL A 10 -13.52 -16.99 -19.22
N ASP A 11 -12.72 -16.42 -18.31
CA ASP A 11 -12.66 -16.85 -16.90
C ASP A 11 -13.85 -16.36 -16.07
N VAL A 12 -14.32 -15.13 -16.30
CA VAL A 12 -15.41 -14.47 -15.55
C VAL A 12 -16.13 -13.46 -16.43
N VAL A 13 -17.46 -13.36 -16.28
CA VAL A 13 -18.27 -12.25 -16.80
C VAL A 13 -18.88 -11.46 -15.65
N LEU A 14 -18.63 -10.16 -15.62
CA LEU A 14 -19.17 -9.22 -14.63
C LEU A 14 -20.27 -8.37 -15.28
N GLY A 15 -21.47 -8.40 -14.69
CA GLY A 15 -22.56 -7.54 -15.10
C GLY A 15 -22.40 -6.10 -14.61
N THR A 16 -23.11 -5.16 -15.26
CA THR A 16 -23.13 -3.75 -14.86
C THR A 16 -23.71 -3.53 -13.46
N ASP A 17 -24.60 -4.41 -13.03
CA ASP A 17 -25.17 -4.47 -11.69
C ASP A 17 -24.12 -4.70 -10.60
N PHE A 18 -23.01 -5.39 -10.93
CA PHE A 18 -21.86 -5.54 -10.04
C PHE A 18 -20.85 -4.41 -10.22
N MET A 19 -20.54 -4.05 -11.46
CA MET A 19 -19.49 -3.07 -11.78
C MET A 19 -19.82 -1.64 -11.30
N ILE A 20 -21.07 -1.19 -11.45
CA ILE A 20 -21.47 0.18 -11.12
C ILE A 20 -21.41 0.43 -9.60
N PRO A 21 -22.03 -0.39 -8.73
CA PRO A 21 -21.93 -0.20 -7.28
C PRO A 21 -20.51 -0.38 -6.75
N ALA A 22 -19.72 -1.25 -7.38
CA ALA A 22 -18.29 -1.40 -7.06
C ALA A 22 -17.43 -0.21 -7.51
N GLY A 23 -18.00 0.80 -8.16
CA GLY A 23 -17.28 2.01 -8.57
C GLY A 23 -16.33 1.81 -9.75
N VAL A 24 -16.50 0.73 -10.53
CA VAL A 24 -15.69 0.47 -11.73
C VAL A 24 -16.07 1.46 -12.84
N ARG A 25 -15.09 2.15 -13.42
CA ARG A 25 -15.27 3.12 -14.50
C ARG A 25 -14.67 2.59 -15.79
N LEU A 26 -15.46 2.49 -16.85
CA LEU A 26 -14.97 2.10 -18.17
C LEU A 26 -14.59 3.34 -18.97
N ASP A 27 -13.34 3.38 -19.43
CA ASP A 27 -12.83 4.32 -20.41
C ASP A 27 -12.68 3.60 -21.75
N LEU A 28 -13.70 3.71 -22.59
CA LEU A 28 -13.73 3.08 -23.91
C LEU A 28 -12.77 3.74 -24.90
N PHE A 29 -12.41 5.02 -24.68
CA PHE A 29 -11.50 5.74 -25.57
C PHE A 29 -10.07 5.22 -25.44
N HIS A 30 -9.62 4.98 -24.21
CA HIS A 30 -8.31 4.38 -23.93
C HIS A 30 -8.36 2.85 -23.86
N GLY A 31 -9.56 2.25 -23.94
CA GLY A 31 -9.75 0.81 -23.82
C GLY A 31 -9.33 0.29 -22.43
N THR A 32 -9.70 0.99 -21.36
CA THR A 32 -9.35 0.61 -19.97
C THR A 32 -10.54 0.62 -19.01
N ALA A 33 -10.51 -0.22 -17.98
CA ALA A 33 -11.36 -0.15 -16.80
C ALA A 33 -10.55 0.41 -15.63
N ARG A 34 -11.10 1.38 -14.90
CA ARG A 34 -10.55 1.87 -13.64
C ARG A 34 -11.35 1.27 -12.49
N LEU A 35 -10.67 0.56 -11.61
CA LEU A 35 -11.22 0.05 -10.36
C LEU A 35 -11.25 1.16 -9.29
N PRO A 36 -12.09 1.04 -8.24
CA PRO A 36 -12.22 2.03 -7.17
C PRO A 36 -10.94 2.28 -6.37
N ASP A 37 -9.97 1.36 -6.43
CA ASP A 37 -8.62 1.48 -5.87
C ASP A 37 -7.63 2.15 -6.85
N GLU A 38 -8.16 2.82 -7.88
CA GLU A 38 -7.45 3.50 -8.97
C GLU A 38 -6.58 2.58 -9.84
N VAL A 39 -6.80 1.26 -9.78
CA VAL A 39 -6.13 0.31 -10.68
C VAL A 39 -6.74 0.40 -12.07
N THR A 40 -5.95 0.87 -13.05
CA THR A 40 -6.34 0.89 -14.46
C THR A 40 -5.96 -0.43 -15.14
N VAL A 41 -6.96 -1.13 -15.67
CA VAL A 41 -6.89 -2.43 -16.33
C VAL A 41 -7.24 -2.25 -17.80
N PRO A 42 -6.46 -2.76 -18.77
CA PRO A 42 -6.87 -2.74 -20.18
C PRO A 42 -8.05 -3.70 -20.43
N LEU A 43 -9.01 -3.26 -21.26
CA LEU A 43 -10.19 -4.03 -21.64
C LEU A 43 -9.90 -5.08 -22.72
N LEU A 44 -8.87 -4.86 -23.53
CA LEU A 44 -8.41 -5.79 -24.56
C LEU A 44 -7.05 -6.34 -24.12
N LYS A 45 -7.01 -7.64 -23.79
CA LYS A 45 -5.77 -8.42 -23.90
C LYS A 45 -5.68 -8.87 -25.35
N SER A 46 -4.62 -8.50 -26.07
CA SER A 46 -4.24 -9.26 -27.27
C SER A 46 -3.89 -10.65 -26.78
N ALA A 47 -4.73 -11.62 -27.13
CA ALA A 47 -4.50 -13.04 -26.91
C ALA A 47 -3.44 -13.55 -27.90
N ASP A 48 -2.28 -12.89 -27.91
CA ASP A 48 -1.10 -13.48 -28.48
C ASP A 48 -0.44 -14.25 -27.35
N ASP A 49 -0.40 -15.57 -27.47
CA ASP A 49 0.42 -16.52 -26.70
C ASP A 49 1.93 -16.27 -26.98
N GLU A 50 2.34 -15.01 -27.05
CA GLU A 50 3.72 -14.59 -26.95
C GLU A 50 4.17 -14.89 -25.51
N PRO A 51 5.41 -15.37 -25.29
CA PRO A 51 5.93 -15.57 -23.95
C PRO A 51 5.98 -14.20 -23.27
N TYR A 52 4.96 -13.94 -22.46
CA TYR A 52 4.81 -12.78 -21.58
C TYR A 52 6.19 -12.27 -21.18
N GLU A 53 6.56 -11.04 -21.59
CA GLU A 53 7.88 -10.49 -21.32
C GLU A 53 8.22 -10.75 -19.85
N ALA A 54 9.35 -11.43 -19.60
CA ALA A 54 9.63 -12.07 -18.34
C ALA A 54 9.37 -11.13 -17.15
N GLN A 55 8.28 -11.37 -16.40
CA GLN A 55 7.97 -10.62 -15.18
C GLN A 55 9.20 -10.68 -14.28
N VAL A 56 9.77 -9.52 -13.99
CA VAL A 56 10.88 -9.47 -13.05
C VAL A 56 10.28 -9.53 -11.66
N VAL A 57 10.64 -10.56 -10.90
CA VAL A 57 10.23 -10.75 -9.52
C VAL A 57 11.34 -10.26 -8.59
N GLY A 58 10.97 -9.40 -7.65
CA GLY A 58 11.83 -8.91 -6.58
C GLY A 58 11.38 -9.46 -5.23
N GLY A 59 12.30 -10.09 -4.51
CA GLY A 59 12.07 -10.65 -3.19
C GLY A 59 13.32 -10.67 -2.34
N PRO A 60 13.22 -11.05 -1.06
CA PRO A 60 14.37 -11.19 -0.19
C PRO A 60 15.26 -12.35 -0.66
N THR A 61 16.58 -12.17 -0.57
CA THR A 61 17.59 -13.18 -0.96
C THR A 61 17.76 -14.27 0.10
N GLU A 62 17.26 -14.03 1.31
CA GLU A 62 17.39 -14.89 2.49
C GLU A 62 16.07 -14.92 3.27
N ASP A 63 15.92 -15.90 4.16
CA ASP A 63 14.80 -15.93 5.09
C ASP A 63 14.95 -14.81 6.11
N LEU A 64 13.93 -13.97 6.25
CA LEU A 64 13.91 -12.86 7.21
C LEU A 64 12.96 -13.20 8.36
N TYR A 65 13.46 -13.06 9.58
CA TYR A 65 12.66 -13.06 10.81
C TYR A 65 12.59 -11.62 11.29
N ILE A 66 11.40 -11.05 11.31
CA ILE A 66 11.18 -9.63 11.63
C ILE A 66 10.38 -9.56 12.93
N PRO A 67 11.04 -9.28 14.07
CA PRO A 67 10.35 -8.92 15.29
C PRO A 67 9.48 -7.67 15.12
N ARG A 68 8.54 -7.46 16.03
CA ARG A 68 7.75 -6.23 16.06
C ARG A 68 8.65 -5.01 16.22
N GLY A 69 8.36 -3.92 15.51
CA GLY A 69 9.13 -2.67 15.56
C GLY A 69 10.43 -2.68 14.74
N GLU A 70 10.97 -3.86 14.41
CA GLU A 70 12.09 -3.97 13.47
C GLU A 70 11.62 -3.81 12.03
N ARG A 71 12.51 -3.21 11.22
CA ARG A 71 12.19 -2.89 9.83
C ARG A 71 13.41 -3.12 8.93
N PRO A 72 13.79 -4.37 8.69
CA PRO A 72 14.92 -4.69 7.83
C PRO A 72 14.62 -4.28 6.39
N GLU A 73 15.69 -3.89 5.71
CA GLU A 73 15.67 -3.54 4.30
C GLU A 73 16.37 -4.64 3.51
N PHE A 74 15.75 -5.10 2.43
CA PHE A 74 16.43 -5.93 1.45
C PHE A 74 16.61 -5.18 0.13
N ARG A 75 17.70 -5.49 -0.56
CA ARG A 75 18.00 -4.89 -1.86
C ARG A 75 17.29 -5.67 -2.95
N LEU A 76 16.59 -4.95 -3.81
CA LEU A 76 16.06 -5.50 -5.04
C LEU A 76 17.20 -5.80 -6.04
N PRO A 77 17.00 -6.73 -6.98
CA PRO A 77 17.94 -6.98 -8.07
C PRO A 77 18.39 -5.69 -8.77
N ARG A 78 19.65 -5.68 -9.23
CA ARG A 78 20.26 -4.51 -9.89
C ARG A 78 19.65 -4.23 -11.27
N GLU A 79 19.25 -5.28 -11.97
CA GLU A 79 18.57 -5.18 -13.26
C GLU A 79 17.10 -4.80 -13.03
N ARG A 80 16.83 -3.50 -13.12
CA ARG A 80 15.47 -2.96 -13.04
C ARG A 80 15.04 -2.59 -14.45
N PRO A 81 13.91 -3.12 -14.93
CA PRO A 81 13.30 -2.64 -16.15
C PRO A 81 13.06 -1.13 -16.08
N SER A 82 13.14 -0.46 -17.23
CA SER A 82 12.89 0.97 -17.31
C SER A 82 11.45 1.29 -16.88
N ARG A 83 11.28 2.34 -16.06
CA ARG A 83 9.94 2.88 -15.72
C ARG A 83 9.18 3.43 -16.93
N ALA A 84 9.87 3.64 -18.06
CA ALA A 84 9.23 4.02 -19.30
C ALA A 84 8.37 2.88 -19.87
N THR A 85 8.84 1.63 -19.77
CA THR A 85 8.18 0.45 -20.34
C THR A 85 7.43 -0.38 -19.30
N HIS A 86 7.89 -0.40 -18.05
CA HIS A 86 7.33 -1.22 -16.97
C HIS A 86 6.76 -0.39 -15.82
N GLU A 87 5.70 -0.90 -15.22
CA GLU A 87 5.13 -0.41 -13.96
C GLU A 87 5.55 -1.29 -12.78
N LEU A 88 5.69 -0.66 -11.61
CA LEU A 88 6.04 -1.36 -10.38
C LEU A 88 4.82 -1.69 -9.56
N TRP A 89 4.68 -2.98 -9.27
CA TRP A 89 3.64 -3.53 -8.43
C TRP A 89 4.25 -4.08 -7.15
N ILE A 90 3.57 -3.85 -6.03
CA ILE A 90 4.02 -4.26 -4.70
C ILE A 90 2.94 -5.11 -4.05
N ARG A 91 3.34 -6.22 -3.42
CA ARG A 91 2.47 -7.11 -2.67
C ARG A 91 2.80 -7.12 -1.19
N ARG A 92 1.77 -6.94 -0.37
CA ARG A 92 1.84 -7.19 1.07
C ARG A 92 2.02 -8.69 1.33
N ILE A 93 2.97 -9.04 2.19
CA ILE A 93 3.22 -10.44 2.56
C ILE A 93 2.69 -10.68 3.95
N ARG A 94 1.60 -11.45 4.10
CA ARG A 94 1.02 -11.78 5.41
C ARG A 94 0.84 -10.50 6.27
N GLN A 95 1.45 -10.46 7.46
CA GLN A 95 1.43 -9.29 8.34
C GLN A 95 2.57 -8.30 8.07
N MET A 96 3.15 -8.29 6.87
CA MET A 96 4.33 -7.50 6.55
C MET A 96 4.00 -6.52 5.44
N VAL A 97 4.18 -5.24 5.74
CA VAL A 97 3.93 -4.16 4.79
C VAL A 97 5.25 -3.70 4.15
N PRO A 98 5.39 -3.82 2.82
CA PRO A 98 6.50 -3.26 2.09
C PRO A 98 6.41 -1.73 1.97
N GLY A 99 7.53 -1.08 2.23
CA GLY A 99 7.72 0.37 2.07
C GLY A 99 8.29 0.76 0.72
N LYS A 100 9.06 1.85 0.70
CA LYS A 100 9.56 2.46 -0.54
C LYS A 100 10.35 1.46 -1.42
N PRO A 101 10.16 1.49 -2.75
CA PRO A 101 10.70 0.47 -3.65
C PRO A 101 12.20 0.54 -3.91
N VAL A 102 12.89 1.65 -3.60
CA VAL A 102 14.34 1.75 -3.83
C VAL A 102 15.12 0.86 -2.87
N ARG A 103 14.59 0.68 -1.65
CA ARG A 103 15.04 -0.25 -0.63
C ARG A 103 13.79 -0.77 0.07
N VAL A 104 13.36 -1.97 -0.31
CA VAL A 104 12.08 -2.48 0.18
C VAL A 104 12.24 -2.78 1.66
N ARG A 105 11.63 -1.91 2.46
CA ARG A 105 11.58 -2.02 3.91
C ARG A 105 10.35 -2.81 4.29
N LEU A 106 10.51 -3.95 4.93
CA LEU A 106 9.37 -4.73 5.42
C LEU A 106 9.07 -4.29 6.86
N THR A 107 7.85 -3.84 7.10
CA THR A 107 7.36 -3.52 8.45
C THR A 107 6.43 -4.61 8.89
N ASN A 108 6.76 -5.29 10.00
CA ASN A 108 5.87 -6.25 10.62
C ASN A 108 4.76 -5.52 11.38
N VAL A 109 3.50 -5.81 11.02
CA VAL A 109 2.27 -5.26 11.64
C VAL A 109 1.54 -6.23 12.56
N SER A 110 2.22 -7.29 12.98
CA SER A 110 1.70 -8.24 13.98
C SER A 110 2.41 -8.11 15.31
N ASP A 111 1.74 -8.58 16.37
CA ASP A 111 2.29 -8.58 17.73
C ASP A 111 3.43 -9.60 17.93
N GLY A 112 3.62 -10.54 17.02
CA GLY A 112 4.66 -11.58 17.08
C GLY A 112 5.73 -11.42 15.99
N THR A 113 6.72 -12.31 15.99
CA THR A 113 7.76 -12.33 14.95
C THR A 113 7.18 -12.82 13.61
N ALA A 114 7.27 -12.00 12.57
CA ALA A 114 6.85 -12.36 11.22
C ALA A 114 8.01 -13.00 10.44
N ARG A 115 7.71 -14.05 9.67
CA ARG A 115 8.68 -14.73 8.81
C ARG A 115 8.40 -14.42 7.35
N CYS A 116 9.40 -13.89 6.65
CA CYS A 116 9.41 -13.77 5.19
C CYS A 116 10.37 -14.81 4.61
N TYR A 117 9.88 -15.64 3.70
CA TYR A 117 10.70 -16.66 3.06
C TYR A 117 11.54 -16.07 1.94
N LYS A 118 12.74 -16.63 1.75
CA LYS A 118 13.58 -16.38 0.59
C LYS A 118 12.79 -16.53 -0.71
N HIS A 119 13.04 -15.64 -1.66
CA HIS A 119 12.36 -15.55 -2.96
C HIS A 119 10.85 -15.27 -2.90
N SER A 120 10.29 -14.87 -1.75
CA SER A 120 8.91 -14.40 -1.71
C SER A 120 8.74 -13.20 -2.65
N SER A 121 7.78 -13.28 -3.57
CA SER A 121 7.51 -12.18 -4.51
C SER A 121 6.85 -11.01 -3.77
N VAL A 122 7.66 -9.99 -3.45
CA VAL A 122 7.24 -8.74 -2.80
C VAL A 122 7.00 -7.65 -3.84
N VAL A 123 7.84 -7.63 -4.87
CA VAL A 123 7.86 -6.61 -5.92
C VAL A 123 7.78 -7.31 -7.26
N LEU A 124 7.02 -6.73 -8.18
CA LEU A 124 6.82 -7.25 -9.52
C LEU A 124 6.91 -6.09 -10.52
N TRP A 125 7.78 -6.22 -11.51
CA TRP A 125 7.80 -5.30 -12.65
C TRP A 125 7.00 -5.93 -13.78
N ILE A 126 6.06 -5.17 -14.31
CA ILE A 126 5.13 -5.63 -15.34
C ILE A 126 5.13 -4.62 -16.48
N PRO A 127 5.19 -5.05 -17.75
CA PRO A 127 5.00 -4.16 -18.89
C PRO A 127 3.74 -3.31 -18.73
N LYS A 128 3.81 -2.05 -19.16
CA LYS A 128 2.64 -1.18 -19.14
C LYS A 128 1.50 -1.83 -19.93
N ARG A 129 0.28 -1.74 -19.38
CA ARG A 129 -0.94 -2.38 -19.91
C ARG A 129 -1.03 -3.89 -19.66
N GLU A 130 -0.18 -4.44 -18.81
CA GLU A 130 -0.35 -5.81 -18.33
C GLU A 130 -0.67 -5.83 -16.83
N LEU A 131 -1.21 -6.97 -16.37
CA LEU A 131 -1.60 -7.16 -14.99
C LEU A 131 -0.82 -8.30 -14.32
N PRO A 132 -0.61 -8.23 -12.99
CA PRO A 132 -0.10 -9.34 -12.20
C PRO A 132 -0.99 -10.58 -12.38
N ARG A 133 -0.36 -11.76 -12.53
CA ARG A 133 -1.09 -13.05 -12.57
C ARG A 133 -1.59 -13.46 -11.20
N GLU A 134 -0.81 -13.17 -10.17
CA GLU A 134 -1.16 -13.44 -8.78
C GLU A 134 -1.92 -12.26 -8.18
N MET A 135 -2.87 -12.54 -7.29
CA MET A 135 -3.62 -11.50 -6.58
C MET A 135 -2.77 -10.84 -5.47
N GLY A 136 -3.21 -9.66 -5.03
CA GLY A 136 -2.65 -8.96 -3.87
C GLY A 136 -1.53 -7.96 -4.19
N TYR A 137 -1.19 -7.80 -5.46
CA TYR A 137 -0.31 -6.73 -5.93
C TYR A 137 -1.08 -5.41 -6.10
N VAL A 138 -0.42 -4.32 -5.75
CA VAL A 138 -0.96 -2.97 -5.78
C VAL A 138 0.09 -2.03 -6.35
N ARG A 139 -0.31 -1.06 -7.17
CA ARG A 139 0.60 -0.02 -7.69
C ARG A 139 0.97 0.97 -6.59
N LEU A 140 2.15 1.57 -6.72
CA LEU A 140 2.65 2.59 -5.78
C LEU A 140 1.77 3.83 -5.66
N ASP A 141 0.99 4.15 -6.69
CA ASP A 141 0.10 5.31 -6.73
C ASP A 141 -1.33 5.01 -6.26
N SER A 142 -1.64 3.75 -5.92
CA SER A 142 -2.96 3.37 -5.44
C SER A 142 -3.22 3.82 -4.00
N SER A 143 -4.47 4.17 -3.71
CA SER A 143 -4.96 4.45 -2.35
C SER A 143 -4.63 3.33 -1.37
N LYS A 144 -4.75 2.07 -1.80
CA LYS A 144 -4.46 0.89 -0.98
C LYS A 144 -2.99 0.80 -0.60
N TYR A 145 -2.08 1.23 -1.47
CA TYR A 145 -0.66 1.34 -1.10
C TYR A 145 -0.45 2.45 -0.06
N ASN A 146 -1.14 3.58 -0.19
CA ASN A 146 -1.07 4.66 0.80
C ASN A 146 -1.60 4.21 2.18
N GLU A 147 -2.72 3.49 2.24
CA GLU A 147 -3.24 2.88 3.47
C GLU A 147 -2.20 1.95 4.12
N TRP A 148 -1.53 1.13 3.31
CA TRP A 148 -0.45 0.28 3.79
C TRP A 148 0.71 1.12 4.36
N GLN A 149 1.09 2.21 3.70
CA GLN A 149 2.14 3.10 4.22
C GLN A 149 1.75 3.75 5.55
N VAL A 150 0.46 4.06 5.77
CA VAL A 150 -0.03 4.56 7.06
C VAL A 150 0.14 3.51 8.15
N LEU A 151 -0.21 2.25 7.88
CA LEU A 151 0.00 1.13 8.82
C LEU A 151 1.49 0.93 9.14
N ALA A 152 2.35 0.93 8.11
CA ALA A 152 3.78 0.78 8.29
C ALA A 152 4.39 1.94 9.10
N TYR A 153 3.87 3.16 8.92
CA TYR A 153 4.29 4.33 9.68
C TYR A 153 3.91 4.20 11.15
N ALA A 154 2.64 3.88 11.44
CA ALA A 154 2.13 3.71 12.79
C ALA A 154 2.94 2.66 13.57
N GLU A 155 3.25 1.53 12.94
CA GLU A 155 3.76 0.38 13.67
C GLU A 155 5.27 0.38 13.95
N GLY A 156 6.07 1.10 13.15
CA GLY A 156 7.48 1.25 13.52
C GLY A 156 7.81 2.65 14.00
N ARG A 157 6.84 3.36 14.58
CA ARG A 157 7.19 4.37 15.57
C ARG A 157 7.85 3.67 16.75
N ASP A 158 8.94 4.24 17.23
CA ASP A 158 9.58 3.79 18.46
C ASP A 158 8.69 4.20 19.64
N ASP A 159 8.20 3.22 20.41
CA ASP A 159 7.35 3.45 21.59
C ASP A 159 8.02 4.39 22.61
N THR A 160 9.35 4.36 22.70
CA THR A 160 10.09 5.26 23.59
C THR A 160 10.09 6.70 23.07
N LEU A 161 10.14 6.88 21.75
CA LEU A 161 10.03 8.19 21.11
C LEU A 161 8.61 8.74 21.23
N LEU A 162 7.59 7.91 21.07
CA LEU A 162 6.19 8.29 21.29
C LEU A 162 5.97 8.78 22.73
N ARG A 163 6.53 8.08 23.71
CA ARG A 163 6.43 8.46 25.12
C ARG A 163 7.08 9.83 25.39
N LYS A 164 8.28 10.05 24.85
CA LYS A 164 8.97 11.35 24.93
C LYS A 164 8.20 12.46 24.23
N GLU A 165 7.65 12.21 23.03
CA GLU A 165 6.86 13.19 22.29
C GLU A 165 5.58 13.57 23.06
N LYS A 166 4.93 12.58 23.69
CA LYS A 166 3.79 12.83 24.58
C LYS A 166 4.17 13.66 25.80
N GLU A 167 5.31 13.37 26.43
CA GLU A 167 5.83 14.17 27.57
C GLU A 167 6.11 15.61 27.15
N LEU A 168 6.81 15.82 26.03
CA LEU A 168 7.07 17.14 25.47
C LEU A 168 5.79 17.89 25.11
N TYR A 169 4.80 17.20 24.55
CA TYR A 169 3.50 17.79 24.23
C TYR A 169 2.72 18.19 25.49
N GLN A 170 2.81 17.41 26.56
CA GLN A 170 2.22 17.78 27.86
C GLN A 170 2.93 18.99 28.46
N CYS A 171 4.26 19.05 28.41
CA CYS A 171 5.02 20.22 28.83
C CYS A 171 4.63 21.47 28.04
N TRP A 172 4.55 21.35 26.71
CA TRP A 172 4.09 22.44 25.85
C TRP A 172 2.65 22.86 26.15
N LEU A 173 1.73 21.92 26.43
CA LEU A 173 0.36 22.22 26.83
C LEU A 173 0.30 22.98 28.16
N THR A 174 1.18 22.66 29.12
CA THR A 174 1.25 23.40 30.39
C THR A 174 1.86 24.79 30.25
N GLU A 175 2.65 25.02 29.20
CA GLU A 175 3.22 26.32 28.84
C GLU A 175 2.29 27.16 27.95
N GLN A 176 1.14 26.63 27.52
CA GLN A 176 0.15 27.40 26.77
C GLN A 176 -0.41 28.54 27.64
N PRO A 177 -0.45 29.78 27.12
CA PRO A 177 -1.14 30.85 27.80
C PRO A 177 -2.64 30.52 27.92
N PRO A 178 -3.34 31.03 28.95
CA PRO A 178 -4.77 30.83 29.09
C PRO A 178 -5.50 31.27 27.81
N ALA A 179 -6.31 30.38 27.24
CA ALA A 179 -7.07 30.67 26.01
C ALA A 179 -8.13 31.78 26.19
N VAL A 180 -8.38 32.21 27.43
CA VAL A 180 -9.31 33.27 27.79
C VAL A 180 -8.61 34.21 28.78
N GLU A 181 -8.58 35.50 28.45
CA GLU A 181 -8.16 36.56 29.39
C GLU A 181 -9.11 36.55 30.60
N ARG A 182 -8.57 36.25 31.79
CA ARG A 182 -9.30 36.43 33.03
C ARG A 182 -9.29 37.91 33.38
N GLN A 183 -10.44 38.57 33.27
CA GLN A 183 -10.60 39.92 33.82
C GLN A 183 -10.48 39.86 35.34
N GLU A 184 -9.51 40.59 35.89
CA GLU A 184 -9.40 40.82 37.33
C GLU A 184 -10.42 41.86 37.77
N TYR A 185 -11.53 41.41 38.33
CA TYR A 185 -12.52 42.29 38.94
C TYR A 185 -12.04 42.71 40.32
N THR A 186 -11.60 43.98 40.45
CA THR A 186 -11.38 44.58 41.76
C THR A 186 -12.73 44.83 42.44
N THR A 187 -13.06 43.98 43.41
CA THR A 187 -14.26 44.18 44.23
C THR A 187 -13.98 45.33 45.21
N ARG A 188 -14.48 46.54 44.91
CA ARG A 188 -14.45 47.66 45.85
C ARG A 188 -15.28 47.29 47.08
N ARG A 189 -14.65 47.18 48.25
CA ARG A 189 -15.37 47.09 49.52
C ARG A 189 -16.00 48.45 49.82
N ALA A 190 -17.31 48.45 50.02
CA ALA A 190 -18.05 49.62 50.49
C ALA A 190 -17.71 49.89 51.96
N SER A 191 -17.42 51.15 52.27
CA SER A 191 -17.19 51.71 53.61
C SER A 191 -18.49 51.88 54.38
#